data_AF-A0AAU9UCR3-F1
#
_entry.id   AF-A0AAU9UCR3-F1
#
_cell.length_a   1.000
_cell.length_b   1.000
_cell.length_c   1.000
_cell.angle_alpha   90.00
_cell.angle_beta   90.00
_cell.angle_gamma   90.00
#
_symmetry.space_group_name_H-M   'P 1'
#
loop_
_entity.id
_entity.type
_entity.pdbx_description
1 polymer ?
#
loop_
_entity_poly.entity_id
_entity_poly.type
_entity_poly.pdbx_seq_one_letter_code
_entity_poly.pdbx_strand_id
1 'polypeptide(L)'
;MEKTLDEKLKAITEENAQLKNKISELELKLKFFDKDKRKNNLVFFGIEEGKASTETELVDCIKDIVVEMGVHFEAFEINNIYRIGKKELDKNRPVVVSLTTKWKKHMILRNRSNLQEGVYIKEDYPKEIIEKRKQLQLQVEEEKKKGIQRSPKIPSQKKVIAGNTQSTLTNLYNAPSKTTTKEIIRPNIMNYVERGRSASLSNLSKN
;
A
#
# COMPACT_ATOMS: atom_id res chain seq x y z
N MET A 1 11.09 9.28 -57.59
CA MET A 1 11.73 9.76 -56.34
C MET A 1 10.71 10.15 -55.28
N GLU A 2 9.64 10.87 -55.63
CA GLU A 2 8.61 11.31 -54.67
C GLU A 2 7.85 10.14 -54.01
N LYS A 3 7.30 9.20 -54.80
CA LYS A 3 6.60 8.00 -54.26
C LYS A 3 7.46 7.15 -53.31
N THR A 4 8.75 7.01 -53.60
CA THR A 4 9.70 6.25 -52.77
C THR A 4 10.04 6.97 -51.45
N LEU A 5 9.89 8.29 -51.41
CA LEU A 5 10.05 9.09 -50.20
C LEU A 5 8.80 8.96 -49.31
N ASP A 6 7.61 8.98 -49.90
CA ASP A 6 6.34 8.82 -49.18
C ASP A 6 6.21 7.42 -48.54
N GLU A 7 6.63 6.37 -49.25
CA GLU A 7 6.66 5.00 -48.72
C GLU A 7 7.60 4.86 -47.52
N LYS A 8 8.78 5.48 -47.59
CA LYS A 8 9.74 5.51 -46.47
C LYS A 8 9.21 6.31 -45.29
N LEU A 9 8.56 7.45 -45.54
CA LEU A 9 7.90 8.26 -44.51
C LEU A 9 6.80 7.47 -43.80
N LYS A 10 5.98 6.74 -44.56
CA LYS A 10 4.93 5.89 -43.99
C LYS A 10 5.52 4.80 -43.11
N ALA A 11 6.54 4.07 -43.57
CA ALA A 11 7.22 3.05 -42.77
C ALA A 11 7.79 3.63 -41.46
N ILE A 12 8.45 4.80 -41.52
CA ILE A 12 8.97 5.51 -40.35
C ILE A 12 7.85 5.92 -39.39
N THR A 13 6.69 6.35 -39.89
CA THR A 13 5.56 6.74 -39.03
C THR A 13 4.93 5.54 -38.33
N GLU A 14 4.83 4.41 -39.02
CA GLU A 14 4.34 3.15 -38.46
C GLU A 14 5.30 2.62 -37.39
N GLU A 15 6.61 2.60 -37.66
CA GLU A 15 7.63 2.22 -36.68
C GLU A 15 7.59 3.14 -35.46
N ASN A 16 7.52 4.46 -35.65
CA ASN A 16 7.39 5.41 -34.55
C ASN A 16 6.13 5.18 -33.70
N ALA A 17 5.01 4.80 -34.31
CA ALA A 17 3.81 4.45 -33.57
C ALA A 17 4.01 3.17 -32.74
N GLN A 18 4.63 2.14 -33.31
CA GLN A 18 4.97 0.90 -32.59
C GLN A 18 5.94 1.16 -31.43
N LEU A 19 6.98 1.97 -31.64
CA LEU A 19 7.94 2.35 -30.60
C LEU A 19 7.26 3.11 -29.46
N LYS A 20 6.41 4.10 -29.77
CA LYS A 20 5.63 4.83 -28.75
C LYS A 20 4.72 3.89 -27.94
N ASN A 21 4.05 2.94 -28.60
CA ASN A 21 3.26 1.92 -27.91
C ASN A 21 4.13 1.07 -27.00
N LYS A 22 5.32 0.66 -27.46
CA LYS A 22 6.21 -0.15 -26.64
C LYS A 22 6.76 0.58 -25.43
N ILE A 23 7.12 1.85 -25.59
CA ILE A 23 7.54 2.72 -24.50
C ILE A 23 6.43 2.82 -23.45
N SER A 24 5.20 3.08 -23.87
CA SER A 24 4.04 3.14 -22.97
C SER A 24 3.81 1.82 -22.21
N GLU A 25 3.91 0.66 -22.87
CA GLU A 25 3.85 -0.64 -22.20
C GLU A 25 4.95 -0.83 -21.15
N LEU A 26 6.18 -0.44 -21.49
CA LEU A 26 7.33 -0.57 -20.60
C LEU A 26 7.20 0.35 -19.39
N GLU A 27 6.75 1.59 -19.58
CA GLU A 27 6.45 2.52 -18.48
C GLU A 27 5.40 1.95 -17.53
N LEU A 28 4.33 1.36 -18.05
CA LEU A 28 3.29 0.72 -17.22
C LEU A 28 3.86 -0.45 -16.41
N LYS A 29 4.71 -1.28 -17.02
CA LYS A 29 5.37 -2.40 -16.32
C LYS A 29 6.33 -1.90 -15.24
N LEU A 30 7.14 -0.88 -15.54
CA LEU A 30 8.05 -0.28 -14.56
C LEU A 30 7.28 0.28 -13.36
N LYS A 31 6.19 1.02 -13.59
CA LYS A 31 5.32 1.54 -12.52
C LYS A 31 4.72 0.42 -11.67
N PHE A 32 4.32 -0.69 -12.30
CA PHE A 32 3.83 -1.86 -11.58
C PHE A 32 4.91 -2.47 -10.70
N PHE A 33 6.12 -2.70 -11.22
CA PHE A 33 7.23 -3.26 -10.45
C PHE A 33 7.69 -2.35 -9.31
N ASP A 34 7.77 -1.03 -9.53
CA ASP A 34 8.10 -0.07 -8.47
C ASP A 34 7.07 -0.09 -7.35
N LYS A 35 5.78 -0.16 -7.70
CA LYS A 35 4.71 -0.30 -6.72
C LYS A 35 4.79 -1.62 -5.97
N ASP A 36 5.08 -2.72 -6.68
CA ASP A 36 5.18 -4.04 -6.08
C ASP A 36 6.37 -4.15 -5.12
N LYS A 37 7.53 -3.61 -5.50
CA LYS A 37 8.73 -3.53 -4.66
C LYS A 37 8.51 -2.72 -3.38
N ARG A 38 7.72 -1.65 -3.45
CA ARG A 38 7.45 -0.75 -2.31
C ARG A 38 6.22 -1.13 -1.49
N LYS A 39 5.42 -2.11 -1.92
CA LYS A 39 4.11 -2.41 -1.32
C LYS A 39 4.18 -2.74 0.17
N ASN A 40 5.24 -3.40 0.61
CA ASN A 40 5.49 -3.80 1.99
C ASN A 40 6.42 -2.84 2.75
N ASN A 41 6.88 -1.77 2.10
CA ASN A 41 7.83 -0.85 2.71
C ASN A 41 7.11 0.18 3.58
N LEU A 42 7.77 0.53 4.68
CA LEU A 42 7.48 1.64 5.57
C LEU A 42 8.72 2.54 5.68
N VAL A 43 8.49 3.82 5.88
CA VAL A 43 9.54 4.82 6.08
C VAL A 43 9.36 5.41 7.47
N PHE A 44 10.36 5.20 8.31
CA PHE A 44 10.46 5.75 9.65
C PHE A 44 11.30 7.02 9.61
N PHE A 45 10.82 8.04 10.29
CA PHE A 45 11.49 9.33 10.41
C PHE A 45 11.70 9.64 11.89
N GLY A 46 12.73 10.44 12.20
CA GLY A 46 13.06 10.83 13.56
C GLY A 46 14.02 9.89 14.30
N ILE A 47 14.53 8.84 13.63
CA ILE A 47 15.49 7.89 14.23
C ILE A 47 16.90 8.48 14.20
N GLU A 48 17.46 8.74 15.37
CA GLU A 48 18.80 9.32 15.53
C GLU A 48 19.88 8.47 14.86
N GLU A 49 20.83 9.11 14.17
CA GLU A 49 21.95 8.42 13.49
C GLU A 49 22.90 7.74 14.49
N GLY A 50 23.06 8.29 15.70
CA GLY A 50 23.98 7.77 16.72
C GLY A 50 23.47 6.55 17.49
N LYS A 51 22.15 6.30 17.47
CA LYS A 51 21.53 5.18 18.21
C LYS A 51 21.72 3.82 17.54
N ALA A 52 21.88 3.79 16.22
CA ALA A 52 22.01 2.55 15.45
C ALA A 52 22.85 2.81 14.20
N SER A 53 24.11 2.37 14.27
CA SER A 53 25.10 2.48 13.20
C SER A 53 25.09 1.25 12.30
N THR A 54 24.81 0.08 12.88
CA THR A 54 24.76 -1.22 12.19
C THR A 54 23.33 -1.57 11.78
N GLU A 55 23.16 -2.39 10.73
CA GLU A 55 21.85 -2.88 10.30
C GLU A 55 21.14 -3.68 11.41
N THR A 56 21.87 -4.51 12.18
CA THR A 56 21.31 -5.27 13.30
C THR A 56 20.76 -4.36 14.39
N GLU A 57 21.51 -3.31 14.77
CA GLU A 57 21.06 -2.32 15.75
C GLU A 57 19.82 -1.55 15.26
N LEU A 58 19.74 -1.30 13.94
CA LEU A 58 18.56 -0.69 13.33
C LEU A 58 17.34 -1.63 13.43
N VAL A 59 17.53 -2.94 13.24
CA VAL A 59 16.46 -3.94 13.42
C VAL A 59 15.93 -3.90 14.85
N ASP A 60 16.83 -3.92 15.83
CA ASP A 60 16.46 -3.90 17.25
C ASP A 60 15.75 -2.59 17.63
N CYS A 61 16.28 -1.45 17.19
CA CYS A 61 15.66 -0.15 17.42
C CYS A 61 14.24 -0.05 16.82
N ILE A 62 14.04 -0.54 15.59
CA ILE A 62 12.71 -0.57 14.98
C ILE A 62 11.78 -1.54 15.72
N LYS A 63 12.29 -2.68 16.16
CA LYS A 63 11.51 -3.65 16.95
C LYS A 63 10.98 -3.00 18.22
N ASP A 64 11.84 -2.32 18.98
CA ASP A 64 11.45 -1.65 20.21
C ASP A 64 10.38 -0.59 19.97
N ILE A 65 10.57 0.29 18.97
CA ILE A 65 9.58 1.32 18.60
C ILE A 65 8.21 0.71 18.26
N VAL A 66 8.18 -0.41 17.53
CA VAL A 66 6.92 -1.05 17.13
C VAL A 66 6.25 -1.75 18.31
N VAL A 67 7.03 -2.37 19.20
CA VAL A 67 6.52 -3.05 20.41
C VAL A 67 5.94 -2.03 21.39
N GLU A 68 6.62 -0.91 21.62
CA GLU A 68 6.15 0.19 22.48
C GLU A 68 4.83 0.79 21.99
N MET A 69 4.63 0.85 20.67
CA MET A 69 3.38 1.29 20.05
C MET A 69 2.21 0.27 20.26
N GLY A 70 2.49 -0.90 20.83
CA GLY A 70 1.51 -1.94 21.14
C GLY A 70 1.27 -2.95 20.02
N VAL A 71 2.24 -3.15 19.12
CA VAL A 71 2.19 -4.19 18.08
C VAL A 71 3.23 -5.25 18.37
N HIS A 72 2.80 -6.51 18.53
CA HIS A 72 3.75 -7.62 18.59
C HIS A 72 4.57 -7.67 17.31
N PHE A 73 5.89 -7.59 17.43
CA PHE A 73 6.81 -7.50 16.30
C PHE A 73 8.10 -8.24 16.60
N GLU A 74 8.60 -8.99 15.62
CA GLU A 74 9.78 -9.83 15.78
C GLU A 74 10.78 -9.60 14.64
N ALA A 75 12.07 -9.84 14.88
CA ALA A 75 13.13 -9.47 13.95
C ALA A 75 12.97 -10.08 12.55
N PHE A 76 12.49 -11.33 12.45
CA PHE A 76 12.26 -12.03 11.18
C PHE A 76 11.11 -11.43 10.33
N GLU A 77 10.32 -10.51 10.89
CA GLU A 77 9.28 -9.80 10.13
C GLU A 77 9.87 -8.69 9.25
N ILE A 78 11.14 -8.34 9.46
CA ILE A 78 11.92 -7.42 8.64
C ILE A 78 12.68 -8.23 7.59
N ASN A 79 12.43 -7.91 6.33
CA ASN A 79 13.13 -8.49 5.18
C ASN A 79 14.38 -7.69 4.80
N ASN A 80 14.32 -6.36 4.90
CA ASN A 80 15.44 -5.48 4.62
C ASN A 80 15.28 -4.15 5.37
N ILE A 81 16.39 -3.53 5.76
CA ILE A 81 16.42 -2.26 6.47
C ILE A 81 17.62 -1.42 6.02
N TYR A 82 17.39 -0.15 5.72
CA TYR A 82 18.49 0.76 5.36
C TYR A 82 18.08 2.22 5.51
N ARG A 83 19.06 3.10 5.74
CA ARG A 83 18.86 4.55 5.74
C ARG A 83 18.90 5.11 4.32
N ILE A 84 18.08 6.11 4.03
CA ILE A 84 18.04 6.78 2.73
C ILE A 84 18.55 8.23 2.80
N GLY A 85 19.31 8.64 1.79
CA GLY A 85 19.83 10.01 1.67
C GLY A 85 21.27 10.18 2.15
N LYS A 86 21.77 11.41 2.01
CA LYS A 86 23.13 11.79 2.40
C LYS A 86 23.19 12.01 3.91
N LYS A 87 24.29 11.59 4.53
CA LYS A 87 24.52 11.80 5.97
C LYS A 87 24.82 13.28 6.20
N GLU A 88 24.02 13.93 7.03
CA GLU A 88 24.20 15.33 7.46
C GLU A 88 24.27 15.35 8.98
N LEU A 89 25.04 16.27 9.57
CA LEU A 89 25.26 16.31 11.02
C LEU A 89 23.98 16.68 11.78
N ASP A 90 23.17 17.58 11.22
CA ASP A 90 21.98 18.15 11.86
C ASP A 90 20.68 17.43 11.50
N LYS A 91 20.72 16.39 10.66
CA LYS A 91 19.51 15.73 10.16
C LYS A 91 19.59 14.21 10.25
N ASN A 92 18.59 13.65 10.92
CA ASN A 92 18.35 12.22 10.97
C ASN A 92 17.82 11.73 9.62
N ARG A 93 18.54 10.81 8.96
CA ARG A 93 18.05 10.22 7.71
C ARG A 93 16.86 9.30 7.96
N PRO A 94 15.86 9.29 7.06
CA PRO A 94 14.78 8.33 7.14
C PRO A 94 15.29 6.89 6.99
N VAL A 95 14.65 5.97 7.69
CA VAL A 95 14.92 4.53 7.62
C VAL A 95 13.81 3.86 6.83
N VAL A 96 14.17 3.16 5.76
CA VAL A 96 13.24 2.32 5.00
C VAL A 96 13.30 0.91 5.58
N VAL A 97 12.13 0.39 5.93
CA VAL A 97 11.95 -0.97 6.44
C VAL A 97 11.04 -1.73 5.49
N SER A 98 11.57 -2.79 4.88
CA SER A 98 10.82 -3.73 4.06
C SER A 98 10.31 -4.87 4.93
N LEU A 99 9.00 -5.00 5.03
CA LEU A 99 8.37 -6.06 5.82
C LEU A 99 8.14 -7.33 4.99
N THR A 100 8.18 -8.48 5.64
CA THR A 100 7.87 -9.77 5.03
C THR A 100 6.41 -9.85 4.60
N THR A 101 5.48 -9.32 5.41
CA THR A 101 4.04 -9.38 5.12
C THR A 101 3.38 -8.00 5.06
N LYS A 102 2.46 -7.86 4.11
CA LYS A 102 1.59 -6.66 4.01
C LYS A 102 0.65 -6.51 5.20
N TRP A 103 0.29 -7.63 5.84
CA TRP A 103 -0.57 -7.61 7.02
C TRP A 103 0.10 -6.87 8.18
N LYS A 104 1.37 -7.18 8.46
CA LYS A 104 2.15 -6.48 9.50
C LYS A 104 2.31 -5.00 9.19
N LYS A 105 2.53 -4.65 7.92
CA LYS A 105 2.50 -3.24 7.49
C LYS A 105 1.21 -2.53 7.90
N HIS A 106 0.05 -3.14 7.66
CA HIS A 106 -1.24 -2.53 8.03
C HIS A 106 -1.43 -2.44 9.55
N MET A 107 -0.99 -3.44 10.31
CA MET A 107 -1.04 -3.40 11.78
C MET A 107 -0.23 -2.23 12.33
N ILE A 108 1.00 -2.05 11.84
CA ILE A 108 1.86 -0.93 12.23
C ILE A 108 1.21 0.40 11.87
N LEU A 109 0.72 0.54 10.63
CA LEU A 109 0.07 1.77 10.17
C LEU A 109 -1.20 2.11 10.95
N ARG A 110 -1.91 1.12 11.48
CA ARG A 110 -3.12 1.33 12.29
C ARG A 110 -2.78 1.89 13.66
N ASN A 111 -1.70 1.42 14.28
CA ASN A 111 -1.32 1.82 15.65
C ASN A 111 -0.34 3.00 15.68
N ARG A 112 0.08 3.54 14.53
CA ARG A 112 1.03 4.66 14.42
C ARG A 112 0.68 5.94 15.18
N SER A 113 -0.56 6.10 15.64
CA SER A 113 -0.95 7.21 16.53
C SER A 113 -0.30 7.11 17.91
N ASN A 114 0.13 5.92 18.32
CA ASN A 114 0.69 5.64 19.65
C ASN A 114 2.23 5.70 19.63
N LEU A 115 2.83 6.31 18.61
CA LEU A 115 4.29 6.46 18.51
C LEU A 115 4.80 7.49 19.51
N GLN A 116 6.04 7.33 19.93
CA GLN A 116 6.77 8.33 20.70
C GLN A 116 6.85 9.66 19.93
N GLU A 117 6.89 10.76 20.67
CA GLU A 117 7.00 12.09 20.09
C GLU A 117 8.32 12.27 19.34
N GLY A 118 8.25 12.88 18.15
CA GLY A 118 9.40 13.04 17.25
C GLY A 118 9.61 11.90 16.25
N VAL A 119 9.01 10.72 16.46
CA VAL A 119 9.04 9.61 15.50
C VAL A 119 7.73 9.55 14.72
N TYR A 120 7.83 9.42 13.40
CA TYR A 120 6.64 9.22 12.57
C TYR A 120 6.87 8.22 11.44
N ILE A 121 5.82 7.48 11.11
CA ILE A 121 5.83 6.44 10.09
C ILE A 121 4.98 6.86 8.91
N LYS A 122 5.53 6.73 7.70
CA LYS A 122 4.80 6.86 6.44
C LYS A 122 4.98 5.61 5.59
N GLU A 123 4.11 5.47 4.62
CA GLU A 123 4.29 4.46 3.59
C GLU A 123 5.29 4.94 2.53
N ASP A 124 6.05 4.00 1.98
CA ASP A 124 6.94 4.24 0.85
C ASP A 124 6.13 4.23 -0.45
N TYR A 125 5.87 5.42 -0.99
CA TYR A 125 5.17 5.59 -2.27
C TYR A 125 6.13 6.07 -3.36
N PRO A 126 5.92 5.67 -4.63
CA PRO A 126 6.65 6.25 -5.74
C PRO A 126 6.32 7.75 -5.88
N LYS A 127 7.26 8.50 -6.44
CA LYS A 127 7.21 9.98 -6.55
C LYS A 127 5.91 10.48 -7.19
N GLU A 128 5.45 9.83 -8.26
CA GLU A 128 4.20 10.16 -8.94
C GLU A 128 2.98 10.12 -8.00
N ILE A 129 2.92 9.13 -7.09
CA ILE A 129 1.83 9.00 -6.13
C ILE A 129 1.95 10.05 -5.02
N ILE A 130 3.17 10.36 -4.58
CA ILE A 130 3.42 11.42 -3.58
C ILE A 130 2.97 12.78 -4.12
N GLU A 131 3.36 13.12 -5.36
CA GLU A 131 2.98 14.37 -6.02
C GLU A 131 1.47 14.49 -6.18
N LYS A 132 0.82 13.41 -6.67
CA LYS A 132 -0.63 13.37 -6.80
C LYS A 132 -1.34 13.54 -5.46
N ARG A 133 -0.82 12.92 -4.38
CA ARG A 133 -1.36 13.09 -3.03
C ARG A 133 -1.21 14.53 -2.52
N LYS A 134 -0.08 15.18 -2.79
CA LYS A 134 0.15 16.58 -2.44
C LYS A 134 -0.86 17.50 -3.14
N GLN A 135 -1.08 17.30 -4.43
CA GLN A 135 -2.08 18.06 -5.20
C GLN A 135 -3.50 17.85 -4.65
N LEU A 136 -3.88 16.61 -4.36
CA LEU A 136 -5.21 16.29 -3.81
C LEU A 136 -5.39 16.85 -2.38
N GLN A 137 -4.34 16.89 -1.57
CA GLN A 137 -4.41 17.46 -0.23
C GLN A 137 -4.71 18.96 -0.27
N LEU A 138 -4.09 19.71 -1.21
CA LEU A 138 -4.37 21.13 -1.41
C LEU A 138 -5.84 21.37 -1.78
N GLN A 139 -6.37 20.57 -2.71
CA GLN A 139 -7.78 20.64 -3.11
C GLN A 139 -8.73 20.37 -1.94
N VAL A 140 -8.45 19.34 -1.14
CA VAL A 140 -9.28 19.02 0.04
C VAL A 140 -9.21 20.12 1.09
N GLU A 141 -8.06 20.76 1.27
CA GLU A 141 -7.92 21.88 2.21
C GLU A 141 -8.73 23.11 1.75
N GLU A 142 -8.74 23.41 0.45
CA GLU A 142 -9.59 24.45 -0.13
C GLU A 142 -11.09 24.12 0.02
N GLU A 143 -11.50 22.88 -0.24
CA GLU A 143 -12.89 22.44 -0.04
C GLU A 143 -13.32 22.52 1.43
N LYS A 144 -12.43 22.16 2.37
CA LYS A 144 -12.66 22.31 3.81
C LYS A 144 -12.82 23.77 4.22
N LYS A 145 -12.02 24.69 3.67
CA LYS A 145 -12.18 26.14 3.88
C LYS A 145 -13.52 26.64 3.35
N LYS A 146 -14.06 26.01 2.32
CA LYS A 146 -15.42 26.27 1.76
C LYS A 146 -16.53 25.53 2.52
N GLY A 147 -16.24 24.86 3.63
CA GLY A 147 -17.23 24.13 4.45
C GLY A 147 -17.68 22.78 3.88
N ILE A 148 -17.06 22.31 2.79
CA ILE A 148 -17.39 21.03 2.16
C ILE A 148 -16.42 19.96 2.71
N GLN A 149 -16.91 19.05 3.55
CA GLN A 149 -16.11 17.90 3.99
C GLN A 149 -16.12 16.81 2.92
N ARG A 150 -14.99 16.63 2.23
CA ARG A 150 -14.75 15.53 1.31
C ARG A 150 -13.45 14.79 1.63
N SER A 151 -13.50 13.48 1.47
CA SER A 151 -12.32 12.62 1.59
C SER A 151 -11.54 12.60 0.27
N PRO A 152 -10.20 12.76 0.28
CA PRO A 152 -9.40 12.71 -0.94
C PRO A 152 -9.50 11.32 -1.58
N LYS A 153 -10.06 11.24 -2.78
CA LYS A 153 -10.12 10.02 -3.59
C LYS A 153 -9.04 10.09 -4.67
N ILE A 154 -8.14 9.12 -4.70
CA ILE A 154 -7.26 8.91 -5.86
C ILE A 154 -8.14 8.24 -6.92
N PRO A 155 -8.31 8.83 -8.13
CA PRO A 155 -9.04 8.16 -9.20
C PRO A 155 -8.33 6.85 -9.54
N SER A 156 -9.01 5.72 -9.34
CA SER A 156 -8.59 4.42 -9.87
C SER A 156 -8.54 4.58 -11.39
N GLN A 157 -7.36 4.40 -12.00
CA GLN A 157 -7.27 4.33 -13.46
C GLN A 157 -8.02 3.05 -13.91
N LYS A 158 -9.31 3.16 -14.21
CA LYS A 158 -9.95 2.22 -15.12
C LYS A 158 -9.24 2.41 -16.46
N LYS A 159 -8.58 1.36 -16.94
CA LYS A 159 -8.01 1.31 -18.30
C LYS A 159 -9.14 1.66 -19.29
N VAL A 160 -9.08 2.83 -19.88
CA VAL A 160 -9.83 3.12 -21.11
C VAL A 160 -8.95 2.58 -22.23
N ILE A 161 -9.13 1.32 -22.58
CA ILE A 161 -8.70 0.81 -23.88
C ILE A 161 -9.89 1.07 -24.80
N ALA A 162 -9.85 2.20 -25.51
CA ALA A 162 -10.77 2.49 -26.58
C ALA A 162 -10.37 1.63 -27.79
N GLY A 163 -11.12 0.55 -27.98
CA GLY A 163 -11.16 -0.22 -29.23
C GLY A 163 -12.62 -0.47 -29.54
N ASN A 164 -13.11 0.13 -30.62
CA ASN A 164 -14.47 -0.07 -31.11
C ASN A 164 -14.75 -1.55 -31.36
N THR A 165 -15.74 -2.11 -30.67
CA THR A 165 -16.58 -3.19 -31.20
C THR A 165 -17.87 -3.28 -30.38
N GLN A 166 -18.98 -3.44 -31.09
CA GLN A 166 -20.33 -3.38 -30.56
C GLN A 166 -20.66 -4.56 -29.62
N SER A 167 -21.52 -4.26 -28.64
CA SER A 167 -22.51 -5.11 -27.98
C SER A 167 -22.10 -6.24 -27.01
N THR A 168 -22.85 -6.24 -25.89
CA THR A 168 -23.20 -7.29 -24.93
C THR A 168 -22.12 -7.86 -24.02
N LEU A 169 -22.26 -7.59 -22.71
CA LEU A 169 -22.59 -8.60 -21.69
C LEU A 169 -22.96 -7.93 -20.35
N THR A 170 -24.26 -8.00 -20.06
CA THR A 170 -24.94 -8.16 -18.76
C THR A 170 -24.41 -7.48 -17.49
N ASN A 171 -25.27 -6.57 -17.00
CA ASN A 171 -25.54 -6.26 -15.59
C ASN A 171 -25.44 -7.49 -14.68
N LEU A 172 -24.70 -7.37 -13.57
CA LEU A 172 -25.02 -8.05 -12.31
C LEU A 172 -24.63 -7.13 -11.14
N TYR A 173 -25.61 -6.87 -10.27
CA TYR A 173 -25.55 -6.15 -8.99
C TYR A 173 -25.54 -4.62 -9.03
N ASN A 174 -26.73 -4.05 -9.24
CA ASN A 174 -27.17 -2.87 -8.51
C ASN A 174 -28.65 -3.02 -8.16
N ALA A 175 -28.95 -3.19 -6.87
CA ALA A 175 -30.27 -2.91 -6.30
C ALA A 175 -30.09 -1.86 -5.18
N PRO A 176 -30.86 -0.77 -5.16
CA PRO A 176 -30.78 0.23 -4.09
C PRO A 176 -31.76 -0.15 -2.97
N SER A 177 -31.27 -0.48 -1.78
CA SER A 177 -32.14 -0.62 -0.60
C SER A 177 -32.07 0.63 0.27
N LYS A 178 -33.25 1.26 0.41
CA LYS A 178 -33.57 2.30 1.38
C LYS A 178 -33.40 1.73 2.79
N THR A 179 -32.63 2.38 3.65
CA THR A 179 -32.53 2.00 5.07
C THR A 179 -33.55 2.77 5.91
N THR A 180 -34.66 2.08 6.20
CA THR A 180 -35.48 2.31 7.39
C THR A 180 -34.70 1.83 8.62
N THR A 181 -34.69 2.63 9.67
CA THR A 181 -34.07 2.35 10.98
C THR A 181 -34.59 1.05 11.61
N LYS A 182 -33.69 0.12 11.92
CA LYS A 182 -33.89 -0.94 12.92
C LYS A 182 -32.61 -1.12 13.74
N GLU A 183 -32.76 -1.04 15.06
CA GLU A 183 -31.69 -1.15 16.05
C GLU A 183 -30.97 -2.51 15.95
N ILE A 184 -29.64 -2.48 16.04
CA ILE A 184 -28.79 -3.67 16.06
C ILE A 184 -28.31 -3.89 17.50
N ILE A 185 -28.88 -4.89 18.17
CA ILE A 185 -28.40 -5.42 19.44
C ILE A 185 -27.04 -6.09 19.19
N ARG A 186 -26.00 -5.65 19.92
CA ARG A 186 -24.65 -6.23 19.85
C ARG A 186 -24.57 -7.47 20.75
N PRO A 187 -24.17 -8.66 20.28
CA PRO A 187 -23.92 -9.78 21.18
C PRO A 187 -22.57 -9.62 21.92
N ASN A 188 -22.59 -9.97 23.20
CA ASN A 188 -21.50 -9.87 24.16
C ASN A 188 -20.42 -10.96 23.92
N ILE A 189 -19.15 -10.57 23.91
CA ILE A 189 -17.98 -11.44 23.66
C ILE A 189 -17.64 -12.19 24.97
N MET A 190 -18.49 -13.14 25.39
CA MET A 190 -18.18 -14.01 26.54
C MET A 190 -18.64 -15.47 26.40
N ASN A 191 -19.07 -15.91 25.21
CA ASN A 191 -19.50 -17.30 24.98
C ASN A 191 -18.48 -18.15 24.17
N TYR A 192 -17.18 -17.87 24.30
CA TYR A 192 -16.13 -18.66 23.60
C TYR A 192 -15.34 -19.61 24.50
N VAL A 193 -15.86 -19.94 25.67
CA VAL A 193 -15.29 -20.96 26.55
C VAL A 193 -16.40 -21.90 27.00
N GLU A 194 -16.80 -22.81 26.12
CA GLU A 194 -17.45 -24.09 26.46
C GLU A 194 -17.76 -24.86 25.17
N ARG A 195 -16.73 -25.49 24.58
CA ARG A 195 -16.94 -26.68 23.75
C ARG A 195 -15.99 -27.77 24.22
N GLY A 196 -16.61 -28.85 24.67
CA GLY A 196 -16.04 -29.89 25.51
C GLY A 196 -14.90 -30.66 24.87
N ARG A 197 -14.03 -31.15 25.75
CA ARG A 197 -13.03 -32.18 25.48
C ARG A 197 -13.76 -33.44 24.99
N SER A 198 -13.58 -33.83 23.73
CA SER A 198 -14.00 -35.15 23.26
C SER A 198 -13.01 -36.20 23.81
N ALA A 199 -13.45 -36.96 24.80
CA ALA A 199 -12.79 -38.16 25.29
C ALA A 199 -12.93 -39.30 24.26
N SER A 200 -11.83 -39.79 23.72
CA SER A 200 -11.78 -41.07 23.02
C SER A 200 -11.64 -42.20 24.06
N LEU A 201 -12.77 -42.81 24.41
CA LEU A 201 -12.81 -44.05 25.19
C LEU A 201 -12.54 -45.24 24.27
N SER A 202 -11.51 -46.00 24.63
CA SER A 202 -11.17 -47.32 24.13
C SER A 202 -12.28 -48.32 24.50
N ASN A 203 -12.98 -48.87 23.51
CA ASN A 203 -13.83 -50.04 23.72
C ASN A 203 -13.06 -51.31 23.35
N LEU A 204 -12.69 -52.04 24.40
CA LEU A 204 -12.19 -53.40 24.40
C LEU A 204 -13.35 -54.33 24.01
N SER A 205 -13.25 -55.04 22.87
CA SER A 205 -14.16 -56.15 22.57
C SER A 205 -13.58 -57.41 23.18
N LYS A 206 -14.35 -58.04 24.07
CA LYS A 206 -14.15 -59.43 24.48
C LYS A 206 -14.47 -60.33 23.28
N ASN A 207 -13.54 -61.22 22.94
CA ASN A 207 -13.75 -62.64 22.64
C ASN A 207 -12.39 -63.34 22.66
#